data_AF-A0A838TM71-F1
#
_entry.id   AF-A0A838TM71-F1
#
_cell.length_a   1.000
_cell.length_b   1.000
_cell.length_c   1.000
_cell.angle_alpha   90.00
_cell.angle_beta   90.00
_cell.angle_gamma   90.00
#
_symmetry.space_group_name_H-M   'P 1'
#
loop_
_entity.id
_entity.type
_entity.pdbx_description
1 polymer ?
#
loop_
_entity_poly.entity_id
_entity_poly.type
_entity_poly.pdbx_seq_one_letter_code
_entity_poly.pdbx_strand_id
1 'polypeptide(L)'
;MRPSFAISAATLCAGAILAQAPPKAASPEPVDAIIPWLLQEDEQLRTLPLAKVIQDTTGKKVLAIDLKNPTDQRVLKQIGGVLDQVVRQLNQPTSVIQGISRINEASSHFEDLMRKLLNATPGLSCDFPRTAAGHAQRSGYSDLRVVDRETKRVYYLDPKLYAAGSRESSFRTFYFEPKKATNKVLEDAVHLVAGFEHAPRADGRWQFSRWDLVDLAHFQVRLKAEFQGSNRDLYRPEAIVGTSAK
;
A
#
# COMPACT_ATOMS: atom_id res chain seq x y z
N MET A 1 89.11 -44.99 39.12
CA MET A 1 88.70 -44.72 37.73
C MET A 1 87.33 -45.34 37.47
N ARG A 2 86.28 -44.50 37.49
CA ARG A 2 84.94 -44.62 36.89
C ARG A 2 84.09 -43.49 37.53
N PRO A 3 83.47 -42.60 36.74
CA PRO A 3 82.89 -41.35 37.25
C PRO A 3 81.44 -41.54 37.70
N SER A 4 80.92 -40.65 38.55
CA SER A 4 79.49 -40.48 38.75
C SER A 4 79.12 -39.01 38.57
N PHE A 5 78.18 -38.83 37.65
CA PHE A 5 77.71 -37.57 37.10
C PHE A 5 76.83 -36.80 38.09
N ALA A 6 77.06 -35.50 38.19
CA ALA A 6 76.15 -34.56 38.85
C ALA A 6 75.04 -34.13 37.87
N ILE A 7 73.79 -34.27 38.27
CA ILE A 7 72.59 -33.92 37.50
C ILE A 7 72.29 -32.43 37.69
N SER A 8 72.27 -31.68 36.58
CA SER A 8 71.78 -30.29 36.54
C SER A 8 70.25 -30.27 36.49
N ALA A 9 69.62 -29.53 37.40
CA ALA A 9 68.19 -29.25 37.36
C ALA A 9 67.92 -28.07 36.42
N ALA A 10 67.25 -28.34 35.30
CA ALA A 10 66.75 -27.32 34.38
C ALA A 10 65.33 -26.92 34.79
N THR A 11 65.16 -25.64 35.16
CA THR A 11 63.85 -25.05 35.47
C THR A 11 63.07 -24.84 34.17
N LEU A 12 61.98 -25.60 33.96
CA LEU A 12 61.02 -25.36 32.89
C LEU A 12 60.13 -24.16 33.25
N CYS A 13 60.26 -23.04 32.52
CA CYS A 13 59.27 -21.98 32.50
C CYS A 13 58.11 -22.38 31.57
N ALA A 14 56.95 -22.71 32.13
CA ALA A 14 55.72 -22.94 31.38
C ALA A 14 55.14 -21.59 30.91
N GLY A 15 55.27 -21.27 29.63
CA GLY A 15 54.58 -20.15 29.00
C GLY A 15 53.10 -20.49 28.80
N ALA A 16 52.20 -19.83 29.54
CA ALA A 16 50.77 -19.92 29.33
C ALA A 16 50.40 -19.22 28.02
N ILE A 17 50.02 -20.00 27.00
CA ILE A 17 49.39 -19.47 25.78
C ILE A 17 47.94 -19.13 26.16
N LEU A 18 47.64 -17.83 26.34
CA LEU A 18 46.27 -17.35 26.40
C LEU A 18 45.65 -17.53 25.01
N ALA A 19 44.89 -18.61 24.83
CA ALA A 19 44.03 -18.79 23.67
C ALA A 19 42.98 -17.67 23.66
N GLN A 20 43.14 -16.69 22.77
CA GLN A 20 42.09 -15.71 22.50
C GLN A 20 40.89 -16.46 21.93
N ALA A 21 39.73 -16.32 22.56
CA ALA A 21 38.49 -16.85 22.02
C ALA A 21 38.29 -16.27 20.60
N PRO A 22 37.84 -17.09 19.63
CA PRO A 22 37.58 -16.60 18.28
C PRO A 22 36.58 -15.44 18.36
N PRO A 23 36.75 -14.39 17.54
CA PRO A 23 35.81 -13.27 17.53
C PRO A 23 34.42 -13.84 17.28
N LYS A 24 33.48 -13.46 18.16
CA LYS A 24 32.06 -13.80 18.02
C LYS A 24 31.62 -13.30 16.64
N ALA A 25 31.26 -14.21 15.75
CA ALA A 25 30.81 -13.86 14.41
C ALA A 25 29.70 -12.81 14.54
N ALA A 26 29.87 -11.67 13.87
CA ALA A 26 28.83 -10.64 13.83
C ALA A 26 27.55 -11.28 13.30
N SER A 27 26.42 -11.03 13.95
CA SER A 27 25.13 -11.39 13.38
C SER A 27 25.02 -10.71 12.01
N PRO A 28 24.56 -11.43 10.97
CA PRO A 28 24.41 -10.83 9.64
C PRO A 28 23.57 -9.57 9.75
N GLU A 29 23.99 -8.50 9.08
CA GLU A 29 23.24 -7.27 9.07
C GLU A 29 21.86 -7.53 8.47
N PRO A 30 20.79 -6.82 8.87
CA PRO A 30 19.46 -7.02 8.30
C PRO A 30 19.44 -6.94 6.76
N VAL A 31 20.35 -6.16 6.18
CA VAL A 31 20.54 -6.04 4.73
C VAL A 31 21.05 -7.35 4.09
N ASP A 32 21.93 -8.08 4.77
CA ASP A 32 22.49 -9.34 4.29
C ASP A 32 21.44 -10.46 4.28
N ALA A 33 20.43 -10.35 5.16
CA ALA A 33 19.30 -11.26 5.18
C ALA A 33 18.25 -10.94 4.09
N ILE A 34 18.02 -9.66 3.77
CA ILE A 34 16.94 -9.25 2.87
C ILE A 34 17.33 -9.23 1.40
N ILE A 35 18.59 -8.93 1.06
CA ILE A 35 19.03 -8.85 -0.36
C ILE A 35 18.83 -10.17 -1.10
N PRO A 36 19.25 -11.34 -0.58
CA PRO A 36 19.06 -12.61 -1.30
C PRO A 36 17.59 -12.90 -1.57
N TRP A 37 16.71 -12.56 -0.62
CA TRP A 37 15.27 -12.69 -0.78
C TRP A 37 14.71 -11.72 -1.83
N LEU A 38 15.14 -10.45 -1.80
CA LEU A 38 14.73 -9.44 -2.79
C LEU A 38 15.13 -9.84 -4.21
N LEU A 39 16.32 -10.42 -4.38
CA LEU A 39 16.78 -10.92 -5.69
C LEU A 39 15.92 -12.07 -6.22
N GLN A 40 15.15 -12.74 -5.37
CA GLN A 40 14.21 -13.81 -5.72
C GLN A 40 12.73 -13.37 -5.63
N GLU A 41 12.45 -12.10 -5.31
CA GLU A 41 11.09 -11.55 -5.11
C GLU A 41 10.18 -11.87 -6.29
N ASP A 42 10.72 -11.68 -7.49
CA ASP A 42 10.00 -11.81 -8.75
C ASP A 42 9.50 -13.24 -9.00
N GLU A 43 10.13 -14.27 -8.43
CA GLU A 43 9.66 -15.65 -8.54
C GLU A 43 8.59 -15.98 -7.48
N GLN A 44 8.71 -15.39 -6.28
CA GLN A 44 7.92 -15.78 -5.12
C GLN A 44 6.68 -14.91 -4.89
N LEU A 45 6.65 -13.66 -5.38
CA LEU A 45 5.63 -12.65 -5.02
C LEU A 45 4.93 -11.99 -6.23
N ARG A 46 4.99 -12.62 -7.40
CA ARG A 46 4.30 -12.15 -8.61
C ARG A 46 2.77 -12.11 -8.47
N THR A 47 2.20 -13.00 -7.67
CA THR A 47 0.75 -13.16 -7.51
C THR A 47 0.43 -13.52 -6.07
N LEU A 48 -0.05 -12.54 -5.31
CA LEU A 48 -0.44 -12.68 -3.91
C LEU A 48 -1.92 -12.31 -3.75
N PRO A 49 -2.74 -13.14 -3.09
CA PRO A 49 -4.12 -12.76 -2.80
C PRO A 49 -4.15 -11.54 -1.88
N LEU A 50 -4.80 -10.45 -2.30
CA LEU A 50 -4.94 -9.24 -1.46
C LEU A 50 -5.54 -9.60 -0.10
N ALA A 51 -6.54 -10.48 -0.08
CA ALA A 51 -7.17 -10.94 1.15
C ALA A 51 -6.16 -11.55 2.16
N LYS A 52 -5.17 -12.30 1.67
CA LYS A 52 -4.10 -12.87 2.51
C LYS A 52 -3.17 -11.78 3.03
N VAL A 53 -2.77 -10.84 2.16
CA VAL A 53 -1.92 -9.71 2.54
C VAL A 53 -2.59 -8.85 3.61
N ILE A 54 -3.88 -8.53 3.45
CA ILE A 54 -4.66 -7.78 4.45
C ILE A 54 -4.75 -8.56 5.76
N GLN A 55 -5.08 -9.86 5.71
CA GLN A 55 -5.18 -10.70 6.90
C GLN A 55 -3.86 -10.77 7.68
N ASP A 56 -2.74 -10.96 6.99
CA ASP A 56 -1.42 -11.09 7.63
C ASP A 56 -0.92 -9.75 8.20
N THR A 57 -1.31 -8.63 7.59
CA THR A 57 -0.81 -7.30 7.99
C THR A 57 -1.71 -6.58 9.00
N THR A 58 -2.99 -6.96 9.07
CA THR A 58 -4.01 -6.24 9.87
C THR A 58 -4.79 -7.13 10.81
N GLY A 59 -4.77 -8.46 10.60
CA GLY A 59 -5.63 -9.40 11.32
C GLY A 59 -7.09 -9.43 10.83
N LYS A 60 -7.45 -8.64 9.80
CA LYS A 60 -8.82 -8.50 9.28
C LYS A 60 -9.05 -9.25 7.98
N LYS A 61 -10.30 -9.61 7.74
CA LYS A 61 -10.73 -10.36 6.56
C LYS A 61 -11.29 -9.45 5.47
N VAL A 62 -10.88 -9.73 4.23
CA VAL A 62 -11.59 -9.24 3.04
C VAL A 62 -12.74 -10.20 2.75
N LEU A 63 -13.96 -9.72 2.90
CA LEU A 63 -15.19 -10.46 2.65
C LEU A 63 -15.60 -10.33 1.17
N ALA A 64 -16.07 -11.43 0.58
CA ALA A 64 -16.65 -11.41 -0.75
C ALA A 64 -18.07 -10.81 -0.72
N ILE A 65 -18.43 -10.14 -1.81
CA ILE A 65 -19.82 -9.80 -2.09
C ILE A 65 -20.63 -11.08 -2.25
N ASP A 66 -21.75 -11.16 -1.55
CA ASP A 66 -22.76 -12.18 -1.78
C ASP A 66 -23.95 -11.58 -2.54
N LEU A 67 -24.03 -11.87 -3.83
CA LEU A 67 -25.14 -11.40 -4.68
C LEU A 67 -26.50 -12.00 -4.30
N LYS A 68 -26.57 -12.96 -3.37
CA LYS A 68 -27.83 -13.47 -2.80
C LYS A 68 -28.17 -12.80 -1.48
N ASN A 69 -27.24 -12.08 -0.87
CA ASN A 69 -27.46 -11.35 0.37
C ASN A 69 -28.26 -10.05 0.09
N PRO A 70 -29.42 -9.85 0.71
CA PRO A 70 -30.24 -8.65 0.48
C PRO A 70 -29.53 -7.34 0.82
N THR A 71 -28.63 -7.36 1.80
CA THR A 71 -27.82 -6.19 2.20
C THR A 71 -26.85 -5.81 1.09
N ASP A 72 -26.08 -6.79 0.60
CA ASP A 72 -25.11 -6.54 -0.47
C ASP A 72 -25.81 -6.06 -1.74
N GLN A 73 -26.92 -6.70 -2.14
CA GLN A 73 -27.71 -6.23 -3.29
C GLN A 73 -28.16 -4.78 -3.14
N ARG A 74 -28.71 -4.41 -1.97
CA ARG A 74 -29.17 -3.06 -1.69
C ARG A 74 -28.02 -2.06 -1.73
N VAL A 75 -26.94 -2.33 -0.99
CA VAL A 75 -25.80 -1.42 -0.87
C VAL A 75 -25.13 -1.24 -2.22
N LEU A 76 -24.95 -2.31 -3.01
CA LEU A 76 -24.39 -2.21 -4.36
C LEU A 76 -25.26 -1.37 -5.29
N LYS A 77 -26.59 -1.53 -5.23
CA LYS A 77 -27.52 -0.68 -6.01
C LYS A 77 -27.40 0.79 -5.61
N GLN A 78 -27.29 1.06 -4.32
CA GLN A 78 -27.12 2.42 -3.78
C GLN A 78 -25.78 3.04 -4.20
N ILE A 79 -24.68 2.29 -4.08
CA ILE A 79 -23.36 2.72 -4.55
C ILE A 79 -23.42 3.01 -6.05
N GLY A 80 -23.94 2.10 -6.87
CA GLY A 80 -24.07 2.29 -8.31
C GLY A 80 -24.83 3.57 -8.68
N GLY A 81 -25.96 3.84 -8.00
CA GLY A 81 -26.71 5.09 -8.19
C GLY A 81 -25.91 6.35 -7.81
N VAL A 82 -25.03 6.27 -6.80
CA VAL A 82 -24.08 7.35 -6.49
C VAL A 82 -23.03 7.50 -7.59
N LEU A 83 -22.44 6.41 -8.08
CA LEU A 83 -21.43 6.45 -9.15
C LEU A 83 -21.99 7.10 -10.43
N ASP A 84 -23.26 6.81 -10.78
CA ASP A 84 -23.96 7.49 -11.87
C ASP A 84 -24.10 9.00 -11.64
N GLN A 85 -24.38 9.42 -10.40
CA GLN A 85 -24.46 10.83 -10.06
C GLN A 85 -23.08 11.51 -10.09
N VAL A 86 -22.03 10.83 -9.65
CA VAL A 86 -20.65 11.31 -9.70
C VAL A 86 -20.26 11.61 -11.15
N VAL A 87 -20.42 10.64 -12.06
CA VAL A 87 -20.12 10.83 -13.49
C VAL A 87 -20.91 12.01 -14.05
N ARG A 88 -22.22 12.09 -13.77
CA ARG A 88 -23.08 13.19 -14.26
C ARG A 88 -22.64 14.57 -13.76
N GLN A 89 -22.31 14.70 -12.48
CA GLN A 89 -21.94 15.99 -11.88
C GLN A 89 -20.53 16.41 -12.29
N LEU A 90 -19.59 15.48 -12.35
CA LEU A 90 -18.20 15.76 -12.69
C LEU A 90 -18.02 16.12 -14.17
N ASN A 91 -18.87 15.58 -15.06
CA ASN A 91 -18.92 15.97 -16.47
C ASN A 91 -19.54 17.36 -16.73
N GLN A 92 -20.11 18.03 -15.72
CA GLN A 92 -20.67 19.37 -15.95
C GLN A 92 -19.57 20.38 -16.31
N PRO A 93 -19.83 21.33 -17.25
CA PRO A 93 -18.85 22.35 -17.61
C PRO A 93 -18.38 23.21 -16.43
N THR A 94 -19.23 23.38 -15.43
CA THR A 94 -18.94 24.14 -14.20
C THR A 94 -18.23 23.31 -13.12
N SER A 95 -17.96 22.03 -13.36
CA SER A 95 -17.26 21.16 -12.41
C SER A 95 -15.82 21.65 -12.21
N VAL A 96 -15.37 21.67 -10.94
CA VAL A 96 -14.01 22.09 -10.57
C VAL A 96 -12.92 21.31 -11.31
N ILE A 97 -13.20 20.05 -11.66
CA ILE A 97 -12.22 19.19 -12.34
C ILE A 97 -11.90 19.69 -13.75
N GLN A 98 -12.77 20.48 -14.38
CA GLN A 98 -12.52 21.00 -15.72
C GLN A 98 -11.35 21.98 -15.75
N GLY A 99 -11.03 22.61 -14.61
CA GLY A 99 -9.83 23.43 -14.42
C GLY A 99 -8.54 22.64 -14.13
N ILE A 100 -8.62 21.33 -13.89
CA ILE A 100 -7.48 20.51 -13.51
C ILE A 100 -6.72 20.01 -14.74
N SER A 101 -5.40 20.23 -14.77
CA SER A 101 -4.59 19.86 -15.92
C SER A 101 -4.20 18.39 -15.94
N ARG A 102 -3.79 17.84 -14.80
CA ARG A 102 -3.35 16.44 -14.67
C ARG A 102 -4.45 15.62 -14.04
N ILE A 103 -4.88 14.54 -14.70
CA ILE A 103 -5.98 13.70 -14.21
C ILE A 103 -5.74 13.16 -12.79
N ASN A 104 -4.48 12.90 -12.42
CA ASN A 104 -4.12 12.42 -11.08
C ASN A 104 -4.48 13.41 -9.96
N GLU A 105 -4.62 14.70 -10.25
CA GLU A 105 -5.04 15.72 -9.30
C GLU A 105 -6.57 15.74 -9.11
N ALA A 106 -7.34 15.10 -10.00
CA ALA A 106 -8.80 15.04 -9.93
C ALA A 106 -9.33 14.01 -8.92
N SER A 107 -8.51 13.03 -8.51
CA SER A 107 -8.93 11.91 -7.64
C SER A 107 -9.58 12.36 -6.33
N SER A 108 -9.05 13.42 -5.71
CA SER A 108 -9.58 13.98 -4.48
C SER A 108 -11.03 14.49 -4.64
N HIS A 109 -11.37 15.02 -5.81
CA HIS A 109 -12.72 15.50 -6.09
C HIS A 109 -13.72 14.36 -6.26
N PHE A 110 -13.29 13.21 -6.79
CA PHE A 110 -14.11 12.00 -6.82
C PHE A 110 -14.40 11.50 -5.40
N GLU A 111 -13.36 11.39 -4.55
CA GLU A 111 -13.52 10.97 -3.15
C GLU A 111 -14.49 11.88 -2.40
N ASP A 112 -14.32 13.20 -2.50
CA ASP A 112 -15.13 14.18 -1.78
C ASP A 112 -16.60 14.16 -2.25
N LEU A 113 -16.82 14.08 -3.56
CA LEU A 113 -18.17 14.01 -4.11
C LEU A 113 -18.85 12.67 -3.78
N MET A 114 -18.14 11.55 -3.92
CA MET A 114 -18.65 10.23 -3.54
C MET A 114 -19.03 10.19 -2.07
N ARG A 115 -18.15 10.68 -1.18
CA ARG A 115 -18.44 10.76 0.26
C ARG A 115 -19.69 11.59 0.55
N LYS A 116 -19.82 12.76 -0.09
CA LYS A 116 -21.01 13.62 0.06
C LYS A 116 -22.28 12.89 -0.37
N LEU A 117 -22.28 12.28 -1.55
CA LEU A 117 -23.46 11.61 -2.11
C LEU A 117 -23.82 10.34 -1.35
N LEU A 118 -22.82 9.53 -0.95
CA LEU A 118 -23.05 8.33 -0.13
C LEU A 118 -23.63 8.68 1.25
N ASN A 119 -23.21 9.78 1.88
CA ASN A 119 -23.84 10.25 3.12
C ASN A 119 -25.27 10.77 2.95
N ALA A 120 -25.60 11.29 1.76
CA ALA A 120 -26.95 11.74 1.45
C ALA A 120 -27.90 10.56 1.13
N THR A 121 -27.36 9.37 0.83
CA THR A 121 -28.15 8.17 0.56
C THR A 121 -28.75 7.59 1.85
N PRO A 122 -30.09 7.46 1.96
CA PRO A 122 -30.73 6.89 3.13
C PRO A 122 -30.22 5.48 3.46
N GLY A 123 -29.97 5.22 4.74
CA GLY A 123 -29.46 3.93 5.22
C GLY A 123 -27.95 3.78 5.13
N LEU A 124 -27.22 4.70 4.50
CA LEU A 124 -25.75 4.67 4.44
C LEU A 124 -25.11 5.75 5.29
N SER A 125 -23.87 5.50 5.69
CA SER A 125 -22.92 6.53 6.12
C SER A 125 -21.61 6.32 5.41
N CYS A 126 -20.89 7.39 5.09
CA CYS A 126 -19.58 7.31 4.45
C CYS A 126 -18.62 8.30 5.10
N ASP A 127 -17.41 7.89 5.40
CA ASP A 127 -16.38 8.83 5.84
C ASP A 127 -15.00 8.36 5.40
N PHE A 128 -13.99 9.21 5.60
CA PHE A 128 -12.61 8.75 5.49
C PHE A 128 -12.32 7.72 6.60
N PRO A 129 -11.67 6.59 6.28
CA PRO A 129 -11.26 5.62 7.28
C PRO A 129 -10.41 6.26 8.39
N ARG A 130 -10.59 5.75 9.61
CA ARG A 130 -9.77 6.17 10.76
C ARG A 130 -8.56 5.26 10.87
N THR A 131 -7.47 5.81 11.37
CA THR A 131 -6.32 5.02 11.79
C THR A 131 -6.66 4.23 13.05
N ALA A 132 -5.83 3.23 13.39
CA ALA A 132 -5.95 2.51 14.67
C ALA A 132 -5.94 3.45 15.90
N ALA A 133 -5.32 4.63 15.80
CA ALA A 133 -5.33 5.66 16.83
C ALA A 133 -6.59 6.55 16.84
N GLY A 134 -7.57 6.28 15.96
CA GLY A 134 -8.85 7.00 15.89
C GLY A 134 -8.84 8.28 15.05
N HIS A 135 -7.68 8.70 14.53
CA HIS A 135 -7.56 9.88 13.68
C HIS A 135 -8.12 9.61 12.29
N ALA A 136 -8.92 10.53 11.75
CA ALA A 136 -9.30 10.48 10.34
C ALA A 136 -8.05 10.73 9.48
N GLN A 137 -7.82 9.87 8.48
CA GLN A 137 -6.69 10.03 7.57
C GLN A 137 -7.14 9.79 6.14
N ARG A 138 -7.02 10.85 5.32
CA ARG A 138 -7.38 10.80 3.90
C ARG A 138 -6.41 9.92 3.12
N SER A 139 -5.10 10.09 3.33
CA SER A 139 -4.07 9.37 2.59
C SER A 139 -3.96 7.89 2.96
N GLY A 140 -3.51 7.08 2.00
CA GLY A 140 -3.31 5.64 2.14
C GLY A 140 -4.60 4.84 1.96
N TYR A 141 -4.45 3.53 1.80
CA TYR A 141 -5.59 2.65 1.59
C TYR A 141 -6.36 2.36 2.90
N SER A 142 -7.69 2.29 2.91
CA SER A 142 -8.62 2.62 1.80
C SER A 142 -9.00 4.11 1.79
N ASP A 143 -9.49 4.63 0.66
CA ASP A 143 -9.93 6.03 0.56
C ASP A 143 -11.24 6.31 1.31
N LEU A 144 -12.27 5.46 1.19
CA LEU A 144 -13.59 5.66 1.82
C LEU A 144 -14.04 4.44 2.63
N ARG A 145 -14.75 4.70 3.74
CA ARG A 145 -15.44 3.69 4.55
C ARG A 145 -16.94 3.92 4.49
N VAL A 146 -17.66 3.02 3.84
CA VAL A 146 -19.12 3.02 3.77
C VAL A 146 -19.65 2.03 4.80
N VAL A 147 -20.70 2.42 5.52
CA VAL A 147 -21.40 1.55 6.46
C VAL A 147 -22.88 1.53 6.13
N ASP A 148 -23.42 0.33 6.00
CA ASP A 148 -24.84 0.10 6.03
C ASP A 148 -25.36 0.30 7.46
N ARG A 149 -26.19 1.31 7.69
CA ARG A 149 -26.62 1.70 9.04
C ARG A 149 -27.51 0.67 9.71
N GLU A 150 -28.22 -0.14 8.93
CA GLU A 150 -29.13 -1.17 9.44
C GLU A 150 -28.34 -2.39 9.94
N THR A 151 -27.52 -3.00 9.09
CA THR A 151 -26.79 -4.24 9.41
C THR A 151 -25.41 -3.99 10.03
N LYS A 152 -24.93 -2.75 10.00
CA LYS A 152 -23.57 -2.34 10.39
C LYS A 152 -22.46 -2.93 9.50
N ARG A 153 -22.82 -3.55 8.37
CA ARG A 153 -21.85 -4.08 7.42
C ARG A 153 -20.99 -2.95 6.83
N VAL A 154 -19.68 -3.20 6.74
CA VAL A 154 -18.68 -2.22 6.30
C VAL A 154 -18.20 -2.57 4.89
N TYR A 155 -18.06 -1.54 4.07
CA TYR A 155 -17.49 -1.61 2.72
C TYR A 155 -16.38 -0.56 2.62
N TYR A 156 -15.15 -1.00 2.36
CA TYR A 156 -14.07 -0.11 1.95
C TYR A 156 -14.19 0.17 0.45
N LEU A 157 -14.18 1.44 0.06
CA LEU A 157 -14.41 1.87 -1.31
C LEU A 157 -13.29 2.78 -1.79
N ASP A 158 -12.66 2.40 -2.89
CA ASP A 158 -11.44 3.02 -3.39
C ASP A 158 -11.68 3.53 -4.83
N PRO A 159 -11.92 4.83 -5.05
CA PRO A 159 -12.08 5.36 -6.40
C PRO A 159 -10.77 5.35 -7.16
N LYS A 160 -10.83 5.02 -8.46
CA LYS A 160 -9.70 5.03 -9.37
C LYS A 160 -10.09 5.58 -10.72
N LEU A 161 -9.22 6.39 -11.31
CA LEU A 161 -9.39 6.93 -12.65
C LEU A 161 -8.51 6.14 -13.61
N TYR A 162 -9.03 5.79 -14.78
CA TYR A 162 -8.27 5.12 -15.82
C TYR A 162 -8.61 5.68 -17.20
N ALA A 163 -7.64 5.64 -18.12
CA ALA A 163 -7.85 6.19 -19.46
C ALA A 163 -8.65 5.20 -20.33
N ALA A 164 -9.47 5.74 -21.22
CA ALA A 164 -10.18 4.94 -22.21
C ALA A 164 -9.19 4.07 -23.00
N GLY A 165 -9.50 2.77 -23.11
CA GLY A 165 -8.63 1.78 -23.73
C GLY A 165 -7.50 1.22 -22.84
N SER A 166 -7.36 1.67 -21.58
CA SER A 166 -6.32 1.18 -20.66
C SER A 166 -6.79 0.13 -19.66
N ARG A 167 -7.98 -0.47 -19.85
CA ARG A 167 -8.57 -1.45 -18.90
C ARG A 167 -7.68 -2.67 -18.69
N GLU A 168 -7.03 -3.13 -19.75
CA GLU A 168 -6.12 -4.29 -19.75
C GLU A 168 -4.65 -3.90 -19.48
N SER A 169 -4.39 -2.65 -19.05
CA SER A 169 -3.04 -2.19 -18.77
C SER A 169 -2.42 -2.91 -17.57
N SER A 170 -1.13 -3.23 -17.67
CA SER A 170 -0.33 -3.77 -16.56
C SER A 170 0.28 -2.69 -15.65
N PHE A 171 -0.04 -1.42 -15.90
CA PHE A 171 0.37 -0.32 -15.02
C PHE A 171 -0.35 -0.42 -13.67
N ARG A 172 0.35 0.02 -12.62
CA ARG A 172 -0.14 -0.08 -11.24
C ARG A 172 -1.22 0.96 -10.98
N THR A 173 -2.45 0.49 -10.80
CA THR A 173 -3.61 1.34 -10.43
C THR A 173 -3.97 1.20 -8.95
N PHE A 174 -3.76 0.04 -8.36
CA PHE A 174 -4.05 -0.24 -6.95
C PHE A 174 -2.79 -0.22 -6.09
N TYR A 175 -2.90 0.34 -4.89
CA TYR A 175 -1.79 0.53 -3.96
C TYR A 175 -2.23 0.15 -2.56
N PHE A 176 -1.55 -0.82 -1.96
CA PHE A 176 -1.68 -1.12 -0.53
C PHE A 176 -0.29 -1.12 0.09
N GLU A 177 -0.09 -0.27 1.09
CA GLU A 177 1.15 -0.19 1.85
C GLU A 177 0.83 -0.59 3.31
N PRO A 178 1.29 -1.76 3.77
CA PRO A 178 1.11 -2.18 5.16
C PRO A 178 1.80 -1.20 6.12
N LYS A 179 1.05 -0.62 7.07
CA LYS A 179 1.62 0.28 8.09
C LYS A 179 1.11 -0.08 9.47
N LYS A 180 1.99 -0.28 10.45
CA LYS A 180 1.55 -0.57 11.83
C LYS A 180 0.80 0.61 12.47
N ALA A 181 1.36 1.82 12.39
CA ALA A 181 0.82 2.99 13.09
C ALA A 181 -0.38 3.64 12.39
N THR A 182 -0.40 3.63 11.06
CA THR A 182 -1.39 4.34 10.24
C THR A 182 -2.27 3.40 9.42
N ASN A 183 -2.36 2.13 9.81
CA ASN A 183 -3.32 1.21 9.20
C ASN A 183 -4.75 1.75 9.35
N LYS A 184 -5.52 1.65 8.28
CA LYS A 184 -6.92 2.07 8.22
C LYS A 184 -7.91 0.93 7.99
N VAL A 185 -7.43 -0.29 7.75
CA VAL A 185 -8.27 -1.49 7.64
C VAL A 185 -8.42 -2.10 9.04
N LEU A 186 -9.55 -1.81 9.69
CA LEU A 186 -9.79 -2.13 11.10
C LEU A 186 -10.94 -3.11 11.33
N GLU A 187 -11.67 -3.48 10.28
CA GLU A 187 -12.83 -4.37 10.32
C GLU A 187 -12.74 -5.46 9.25
N ASP A 188 -13.39 -6.59 9.54
CA ASP A 188 -13.73 -7.56 8.51
C ASP A 188 -14.80 -6.92 7.61
N ALA A 189 -14.47 -6.70 6.34
CA ALA A 189 -15.25 -5.84 5.47
C ALA A 189 -15.19 -6.32 4.02
N VAL A 190 -16.14 -5.86 3.19
CA VAL A 190 -16.02 -5.98 1.74
C VAL A 190 -15.10 -4.88 1.23
N HIS A 191 -14.23 -5.18 0.27
CA HIS A 191 -13.32 -4.21 -0.33
C HIS A 191 -13.66 -4.03 -1.81
N LEU A 192 -13.96 -2.80 -2.21
CA LEU A 192 -14.42 -2.45 -3.55
C LEU A 192 -13.52 -1.37 -4.18
N VAL A 193 -13.33 -1.46 -5.49
CA VAL A 193 -12.79 -0.37 -6.32
C VAL A 193 -13.91 0.18 -7.20
N ALA A 194 -14.07 1.51 -7.20
CA ALA A 194 -14.88 2.21 -8.19
C ALA A 194 -13.95 2.78 -9.27
N GLY A 195 -13.83 2.06 -10.39
CA GLY A 195 -13.02 2.50 -11.52
C GLY A 195 -13.84 3.39 -12.45
N PHE A 196 -13.39 4.62 -12.72
CA PHE A 196 -14.01 5.55 -13.66
C PHE A 196 -13.12 5.72 -14.89
N GLU A 197 -13.68 5.46 -16.07
CA GLU A 197 -12.98 5.69 -17.34
C GLU A 197 -13.05 7.17 -17.71
N HIS A 198 -11.93 7.73 -18.17
CA HIS A 198 -11.89 9.04 -18.77
C HIS A 198 -11.39 8.99 -20.22
N ALA A 199 -12.00 9.79 -21.09
CA ALA A 199 -11.45 10.04 -22.42
C ALA A 199 -10.15 10.87 -22.33
N PRO A 200 -9.33 10.90 -23.38
CA PRO A 200 -8.32 11.95 -23.54
C PRO A 200 -8.97 13.32 -23.39
N ARG A 201 -8.26 14.27 -22.77
CA ARG A 201 -8.77 15.62 -22.57
C ARG A 201 -8.99 16.28 -23.93
N ALA A 202 -10.24 16.61 -24.26
CA ALA A 202 -10.64 17.24 -25.52
C ALA A 202 -11.21 18.63 -25.23
N ASP A 203 -10.80 19.64 -26.00
CA ASP A 203 -11.18 21.05 -25.80
C ASP A 203 -10.96 21.57 -24.36
N GLY A 204 -9.89 21.09 -23.72
CA GLY A 204 -9.59 21.43 -22.33
C GLY A 204 -10.54 20.82 -21.29
N ARG A 205 -11.41 19.87 -21.68
CA ARG A 205 -12.40 19.25 -20.78
C ARG A 205 -12.14 17.77 -20.55
N TRP A 206 -12.38 17.35 -19.31
CA TRP A 206 -12.43 15.94 -18.93
C TRP A 206 -13.83 15.41 -19.15
N GLN A 207 -13.89 14.19 -19.72
CA GLN A 207 -15.13 13.46 -19.91
C GLN A 207 -14.97 12.05 -19.35
N PHE A 208 -15.93 11.65 -18.53
CA PHE A 208 -16.02 10.33 -17.92
C PHE A 208 -17.20 9.58 -18.54
N SER A 209 -16.93 8.41 -19.10
CA SER A 209 -17.88 7.65 -19.95
C SER A 209 -18.57 6.53 -19.19
N ARG A 210 -17.88 5.89 -18.24
CA ARG A 210 -18.33 4.67 -17.56
C ARG A 210 -17.72 4.56 -16.18
N TRP A 211 -18.33 3.73 -15.35
CA TRP A 211 -17.72 3.23 -14.13
C TRP A 211 -17.87 1.70 -14.03
N ASP A 212 -16.94 1.07 -13.32
CA ASP A 212 -16.99 -0.33 -12.93
C ASP A 212 -16.85 -0.41 -11.40
N LEU A 213 -17.63 -1.28 -10.76
CA LEU A 213 -17.50 -1.58 -9.34
C LEU A 213 -16.94 -2.99 -9.18
N VAL A 214 -15.72 -3.08 -8.66
CA VAL A 214 -14.91 -4.31 -8.64
C VAL A 214 -14.78 -4.81 -7.22
N ASP A 215 -15.17 -6.07 -6.99
CA ASP A 215 -14.92 -6.77 -5.73
C ASP A 215 -13.46 -7.25 -5.66
N LEU A 216 -12.78 -6.92 -4.56
CA LEU A 216 -11.37 -7.28 -4.34
C LEU A 216 -11.16 -8.58 -3.57
N ALA A 217 -12.20 -9.33 -3.20
CA ALA A 217 -12.06 -10.57 -2.41
C ALA A 217 -11.17 -11.64 -3.06
N HIS A 218 -11.10 -11.66 -4.39
CA HIS A 218 -10.25 -12.57 -5.16
C HIS A 218 -9.11 -11.86 -5.91
N PHE A 219 -8.91 -10.56 -5.65
CA PHE A 219 -7.92 -9.75 -6.34
C PHE A 219 -6.49 -10.19 -6.00
N GLN A 220 -5.65 -10.28 -7.03
CA GLN A 220 -4.25 -10.62 -6.89
C GLN A 220 -3.39 -9.37 -7.01
N VAL A 221 -2.45 -9.20 -6.09
CA VAL A 221 -1.45 -8.13 -6.10
C VAL A 221 -0.06 -8.71 -6.32
N ARG A 222 0.87 -7.86 -6.73
CA ARG A 222 2.31 -8.15 -6.77
C ARG A 222 3.02 -7.24 -5.79
N LEU A 223 4.05 -7.74 -5.13
CA LEU A 223 4.99 -6.85 -4.42
C LEU A 223 5.93 -6.22 -5.46
N LYS A 224 6.32 -4.97 -5.19
CA LYS A 224 7.43 -4.32 -5.89
C LYS A 224 8.31 -3.68 -4.82
N ALA A 225 9.43 -4.31 -4.49
CA ALA A 225 10.42 -3.70 -3.63
C ALA A 225 11.32 -2.74 -4.43
N GLU A 226 11.64 -1.59 -3.84
CA GLU A 226 12.60 -0.65 -4.39
C GLU A 226 13.39 0.03 -3.26
N PHE A 227 14.69 0.24 -3.47
CA PHE A 227 15.51 1.08 -2.60
C PHE A 227 15.30 2.54 -2.99
N GLN A 228 15.09 3.41 -2.01
CA GLN A 228 14.85 4.84 -2.22
C GLN A 228 15.85 5.69 -1.42
N GLY A 229 16.18 6.87 -1.94
CA GLY A 229 17.01 7.87 -1.29
C GLY A 229 16.40 9.26 -1.45
N SER A 230 16.54 10.11 -0.43
CA SER A 230 16.04 11.49 -0.50
C SER A 230 17.07 12.43 -1.10
N ASN A 231 16.64 13.60 -1.61
CA ASN A 231 17.58 14.67 -2.03
C ASN A 231 18.57 15.04 -0.91
N ARG A 232 18.12 14.99 0.36
CA ARG A 232 18.99 15.26 1.51
C ARG A 232 20.10 14.21 1.65
N ASP A 233 19.81 12.95 1.34
CA ASP A 233 20.82 11.88 1.39
C ASP A 233 21.76 11.94 0.20
N LEU A 234 21.24 12.33 -0.98
CA LEU A 234 22.01 12.41 -2.21
C LEU A 234 23.00 13.60 -2.22
N TYR A 235 22.58 14.78 -1.75
CA TYR A 235 23.35 16.03 -1.86
C TYR A 235 24.08 16.42 -0.57
N ARG A 236 24.60 15.43 0.16
CA ARG A 236 25.47 15.71 1.32
C ARG A 236 26.81 16.29 0.82
N PRO A 237 27.40 17.29 1.50
CA PRO A 237 28.63 17.93 1.05
C PRO A 237 29.76 16.94 0.73
N GLU A 238 29.91 15.88 1.54
CA GLU A 238 30.91 14.83 1.34
C GLU A 238 30.68 13.95 0.11
N ALA A 239 29.46 13.88 -0.42
CA ALA A 239 29.11 13.10 -1.61
C ALA A 239 29.21 13.90 -2.92
N ILE A 240 29.28 15.23 -2.83
CA ILE A 240 29.33 16.12 -4.01
C ILE A 240 30.78 16.20 -4.51
N VAL A 241 31.03 15.59 -5.67
CA VAL A 241 32.36 15.60 -6.32
C VAL A 241 32.58 16.75 -7.31
N GLY A 242 31.56 17.57 -7.55
CA GLY A 242 31.61 18.71 -8.46
C GLY A 242 30.31 19.52 -8.46
N THR A 243 30.38 20.82 -8.74
CA THR A 243 29.23 21.72 -8.82
C THR A 243 29.50 22.78 -9.88
N SER A 244 28.51 23.11 -10.71
CA SER A 244 28.64 24.16 -11.74
C SER A 244 28.63 25.56 -11.11
N ALA A 245 29.03 26.58 -11.89
CA ALA A 245 28.69 27.95 -11.53
C ALA A 245 27.16 28.11 -11.44
N LYS A 246 26.73 29.05 -10.60
CA LYS A 246 25.31 29.43 -10.49
C LYS A 246 24.86 30.20 -11.72
#